data_AF-A0A9J6GAK7-F1
#
_entry.id   AF-A0A9J6GAK7-F1
#
_cell.length_a   1.000
_cell.length_b   1.000
_cell.length_c   1.000
_cell.angle_alpha   90.00
_cell.angle_beta   90.00
_cell.angle_gamma   90.00
#
_symmetry.space_group_name_H-M   'P 1'
#
loop_
_entity.id
_entity.type
_entity.pdbx_description
1 polymer ?
#
loop_
_entity_poly.entity_id
_entity_poly.type
_entity_poly.pdbx_seq_one_letter_code
_entity_poly.pdbx_strand_id
1 'polypeptide(L)'
;MKSPRGTADQSTRSDNAVACIKWVDKKPIAMVSDAFWYRAKRHMQKVVQKREEIFGRAGPSVVKHYNEKMGEVDLADRMLSFYSQRSRTSRWTMHTMLHMVDLACVNCWLRYRSDKLAQGLAKRSVMDYPNFKLCIAETLISENATDIASDDEDGAVTVPRKRANELPPVGFRKKDAMHLPLKDDLQNASRCRKPGCNMKTRHRCSWCDIYFCIELGRNCFFEFHA
;
A
#
# COMPACT_ATOMS: atom_id res chain seq x y z
N MET A 1 -11.59 -44.96 -18.54
CA MET A 1 -10.13 -45.03 -18.37
C MET A 1 -9.64 -43.62 -18.02
N LYS A 2 -8.93 -43.42 -16.90
CA LYS A 2 -8.43 -42.08 -16.52
C LYS A 2 -7.32 -41.67 -17.51
N SER A 3 -7.45 -40.52 -18.15
CA SER A 3 -6.41 -40.01 -19.05
C SER A 3 -5.10 -39.81 -18.29
N PRO A 4 -3.94 -40.15 -18.87
CA PRO A 4 -2.65 -39.95 -18.22
C PRO A 4 -2.36 -38.47 -18.00
N ARG A 5 -1.51 -38.17 -17.00
CA ARG A 5 -1.04 -36.82 -16.72
C ARG A 5 -0.31 -36.26 -17.94
N GLY A 6 -0.59 -35.00 -18.27
CA GLY A 6 -0.07 -34.32 -19.46
C GLY A 6 -1.01 -34.40 -20.68
N THR A 7 -2.05 -35.23 -20.64
CA THR A 7 -3.03 -35.30 -21.73
C THR A 7 -3.76 -33.97 -21.86
N ALA A 8 -3.80 -33.42 -23.07
CA ALA A 8 -4.62 -32.26 -23.40
C ALA A 8 -5.47 -32.55 -24.62
N ASP A 9 -6.69 -32.03 -24.61
CA ASP A 9 -7.60 -32.03 -25.73
C ASP A 9 -8.11 -30.60 -25.98
N GLN A 10 -8.42 -30.29 -27.23
CA GLN A 10 -8.87 -28.98 -27.64
C GLN A 10 -10.02 -29.09 -28.65
N SER A 11 -11.10 -28.38 -28.36
CA SER A 11 -12.21 -28.15 -29.29
C SER A 11 -12.26 -26.66 -29.64
N THR A 12 -12.44 -26.34 -30.91
CA THR A 12 -12.60 -24.95 -31.38
C THR A 12 -14.03 -24.73 -31.86
N ARG A 13 -14.51 -23.49 -31.69
CA ARG A 13 -15.76 -23.04 -32.32
C ARG A 13 -15.59 -23.10 -33.86
N SER A 14 -16.70 -23.23 -34.59
CA SER A 14 -16.71 -23.36 -36.06
C SER A 14 -15.95 -22.25 -36.80
N ASP A 15 -15.92 -21.04 -36.25
CA ASP A 15 -15.20 -19.88 -36.76
C ASP A 15 -13.74 -19.78 -36.28
N ASN A 16 -13.28 -20.73 -35.48
CA ASN A 16 -11.97 -20.77 -34.83
C ASN A 16 -11.65 -19.53 -33.97
N ALA A 17 -12.66 -18.76 -33.54
CA ALA A 17 -12.46 -17.56 -32.72
C ALA A 17 -12.28 -17.87 -31.24
N VAL A 18 -12.77 -19.02 -30.78
CA VAL A 18 -12.69 -19.46 -29.38
C VAL A 18 -12.30 -20.92 -29.33
N ALA A 19 -11.43 -21.27 -28.38
CA ALA A 19 -11.02 -22.62 -28.12
C ALA A 19 -11.26 -23.03 -26.66
N CYS A 20 -11.85 -24.20 -26.49
CA CYS A 20 -12.01 -24.89 -25.22
C CYS A 20 -10.90 -25.94 -25.10
N ILE A 21 -10.10 -25.87 -24.05
CA ILE A 21 -8.93 -26.73 -23.82
C ILE A 21 -9.14 -27.48 -22.51
N LYS A 22 -9.00 -28.79 -22.53
CA LYS A 22 -9.02 -29.63 -21.33
C LYS A 22 -7.64 -30.25 -21.15
N TRP A 23 -6.99 -29.99 -20.04
CA TRP A 23 -5.67 -30.53 -19.73
C TRP A 23 -5.67 -31.25 -18.39
N VAL A 24 -4.99 -32.40 -18.31
CA VAL A 24 -4.93 -33.22 -17.10
C VAL A 24 -3.58 -33.08 -16.44
N ASP A 25 -3.52 -32.38 -15.30
CA ASP A 25 -2.38 -32.41 -14.38
C ASP A 25 -2.61 -33.44 -13.27
N LYS A 26 -2.63 -33.05 -11.99
CA LYS A 26 -3.16 -33.89 -10.90
C LYS A 26 -4.69 -34.06 -10.98
N LYS A 27 -5.37 -33.03 -11.50
CA LYS A 27 -6.81 -32.98 -11.76
C LYS A 27 -7.05 -32.40 -13.15
N PRO A 28 -8.16 -32.72 -13.83
CA PRO A 28 -8.51 -32.10 -15.09
C PRO A 28 -8.81 -30.60 -14.89
N ILE A 29 -8.19 -29.78 -15.72
CA ILE A 29 -8.38 -28.32 -15.79
C ILE A 29 -9.02 -28.03 -17.15
N ALA A 30 -10.10 -27.26 -17.15
CA ALA A 30 -10.75 -26.77 -18.36
C ALA A 30 -10.51 -25.26 -18.48
N MET A 31 -10.08 -24.83 -19.66
CA MET A 31 -9.80 -23.44 -20.00
C MET A 31 -10.55 -23.06 -21.27
N VAL A 32 -11.00 -21.81 -21.36
CA VAL A 32 -11.54 -21.22 -22.58
C VAL A 32 -10.69 -20.01 -22.92
N SER A 33 -10.30 -19.89 -24.18
CA SER A 33 -9.53 -18.74 -24.65
C SER A 33 -9.84 -18.44 -26.11
N ASP A 34 -9.90 -17.16 -26.41
CA ASP A 34 -10.00 -16.56 -27.75
C ASP A 34 -8.62 -16.29 -28.38
N ALA A 35 -7.59 -16.05 -27.56
CA ALA A 35 -6.25 -15.67 -28.01
C ALA A 35 -5.21 -16.80 -27.99
N PHE A 36 -5.34 -17.78 -27.09
CA PHE A 36 -4.30 -18.80 -26.84
C PHE A 36 -4.82 -20.23 -27.01
N TRP A 37 -4.10 -21.05 -27.77
CA TRP A 37 -4.50 -22.42 -28.13
C TRP A 37 -3.44 -23.46 -27.77
N TYR A 38 -3.86 -24.73 -27.67
CA TYR A 38 -2.95 -25.85 -27.43
C TYR A 38 -2.06 -26.17 -28.63
N ARG A 39 -2.58 -26.10 -29.88
CA ARG A 39 -1.80 -26.35 -31.11
C ARG A 39 -1.55 -25.08 -31.94
N ALA A 40 -0.29 -24.63 -32.04
CA ALA A 40 0.13 -23.59 -32.98
C ALA A 40 -0.43 -23.83 -34.39
N LYS A 41 -0.94 -22.76 -35.04
CA LYS A 41 -1.47 -22.78 -36.41
C LYS A 41 -0.64 -23.70 -37.33
N ARG A 42 -1.32 -24.42 -38.22
CA ARG A 42 -0.82 -25.43 -39.19
C ARG A 42 0.48 -25.06 -39.97
N HIS A 43 0.90 -23.80 -40.00
CA HIS A 43 2.11 -23.36 -40.70
C HIS A 43 3.45 -23.60 -39.97
N MET A 44 3.43 -24.08 -38.71
CA MET A 44 4.65 -24.42 -37.93
C MET A 44 4.77 -25.91 -37.59
N GLN A 45 4.09 -26.80 -38.34
CA GLN A 45 4.08 -28.24 -38.02
C GLN A 45 5.44 -28.94 -38.19
N LYS A 46 6.38 -28.40 -38.98
CA LYS A 46 7.70 -29.06 -39.21
C LYS A 46 8.73 -28.86 -38.08
N VAL A 47 8.52 -27.94 -37.14
CA VAL A 47 9.48 -27.69 -36.03
C VAL A 47 9.03 -28.31 -34.70
N VAL A 48 7.74 -28.63 -34.57
CA VAL A 48 7.14 -29.04 -33.30
C VAL A 48 7.25 -30.55 -33.03
N GLN A 49 7.40 -31.38 -34.07
CA GLN A 49 7.46 -32.84 -33.91
C GLN A 49 8.67 -33.32 -33.08
N LYS A 50 9.76 -32.54 -33.04
CA LYS A 50 10.93 -32.79 -32.17
C LYS A 50 10.79 -32.22 -30.75
N ARG A 51 9.72 -31.47 -30.47
CA ARG A 51 9.43 -30.83 -29.17
C ARG A 51 8.25 -31.44 -28.43
N GLU A 52 7.64 -32.50 -28.96
CA GLU A 52 6.51 -33.20 -28.29
C GLU A 52 6.94 -33.89 -26.99
N GLU A 53 8.23 -34.24 -26.84
CA GLU A 53 8.77 -34.81 -25.58
C GLU A 53 8.92 -33.77 -24.44
N ILE A 54 8.82 -32.47 -24.72
CA ILE A 54 9.08 -31.41 -23.74
C ILE A 54 7.77 -30.94 -23.05
N PHE A 55 6.60 -31.23 -23.62
CA PHE A 55 5.32 -30.69 -23.15
C PHE A 55 4.66 -31.45 -22.00
N GLY A 56 5.10 -32.68 -21.69
CA GLY A 56 4.51 -33.48 -20.60
C GLY A 56 4.59 -32.82 -19.21
N ARG A 57 5.50 -31.84 -19.02
CA ARG A 57 5.69 -31.12 -17.75
C ARG A 57 5.33 -29.63 -17.80
N ALA A 58 5.34 -28.98 -18.97
CA ALA A 58 5.18 -27.53 -19.08
C ALA A 58 3.72 -27.05 -19.23
N GLY A 59 2.78 -27.95 -19.52
CA GLY A 59 1.36 -27.62 -19.67
C GLY A 59 1.02 -26.79 -20.93
N PRO A 60 -0.28 -26.57 -21.23
CA PRO A 60 -0.72 -25.76 -22.35
C PRO A 60 -0.28 -24.29 -22.24
N SER A 61 -0.04 -23.65 -23.39
CA SER A 61 0.27 -22.22 -23.47
C SER A 61 -0.77 -21.34 -22.77
N VAL A 62 -2.06 -21.68 -22.88
CA VAL A 62 -3.17 -20.96 -22.23
C VAL A 62 -3.05 -20.97 -20.70
N VAL A 63 -2.62 -22.09 -20.11
CA VAL A 63 -2.46 -22.22 -18.66
C VAL A 63 -1.28 -21.37 -18.19
N LYS A 64 -0.21 -21.33 -18.98
CA LYS A 64 0.95 -20.48 -18.70
C LYS A 64 0.55 -18.99 -18.69
N HIS A 65 -0.14 -18.51 -19.74
CA HIS A 65 -0.58 -17.12 -19.82
C HIS A 65 -1.56 -16.76 -18.70
N TYR A 66 -2.48 -17.68 -18.36
CA TYR A 66 -3.39 -17.49 -17.21
C TYR A 66 -2.61 -17.32 -15.91
N ASN A 67 -1.67 -18.23 -15.61
CA ASN A 67 -0.89 -18.17 -14.37
C ASN A 67 0.01 -16.93 -14.29
N GLU A 68 0.58 -16.49 -15.41
CA GLU A 68 1.38 -15.26 -15.48
C GLU A 68 0.56 -14.02 -15.11
N LYS A 69 -0.71 -13.94 -15.54
CA LYS A 69 -1.59 -12.80 -15.25
C LYS A 69 -2.29 -12.90 -13.90
N MET A 70 -2.74 -14.08 -13.51
CA MET A 70 -3.40 -14.29 -12.22
C MET A 70 -2.46 -14.03 -11.04
N GLY A 71 -1.16 -14.23 -11.19
CA GLY A 71 -0.19 -13.97 -10.11
C GLY A 71 -0.21 -12.51 -9.62
N GLU A 72 -0.55 -11.54 -10.46
CA GLU A 72 -0.69 -10.13 -10.05
C GLU A 72 -2.01 -9.89 -9.31
N VAL A 73 -3.11 -10.52 -9.76
CA VAL A 73 -4.43 -10.44 -9.13
C VAL A 73 -4.41 -11.07 -7.74
N ASP A 74 -3.86 -12.27 -7.61
CA ASP A 74 -3.71 -12.98 -6.33
C ASP A 74 -2.82 -12.18 -5.36
N LEU A 75 -1.79 -11.51 -5.90
CA LEU A 75 -0.95 -10.63 -5.11
C LEU A 75 -1.74 -9.43 -4.60
N ALA A 76 -2.58 -8.82 -5.44
CA ALA A 76 -3.42 -7.70 -5.03
C ALA A 76 -4.40 -8.09 -3.92
N ASP A 77 -5.13 -9.20 -4.10
CA ASP A 77 -6.07 -9.74 -3.10
C ASP A 77 -5.38 -10.06 -1.76
N ARG A 78 -4.20 -10.65 -1.83
CA ARG A 78 -3.37 -10.92 -0.65
C ARG A 78 -2.94 -9.62 0.05
N MET A 79 -2.52 -8.60 -0.69
CA MET A 79 -2.12 -7.31 -0.10
C MET A 79 -3.32 -6.61 0.55
N LEU A 80 -4.49 -6.65 -0.09
CA LEU A 80 -5.74 -6.13 0.48
C LEU A 80 -6.12 -6.83 1.78
N SER A 81 -5.97 -8.16 1.83
CA SER A 81 -6.25 -8.94 3.03
C SER A 81 -5.34 -8.57 4.21
N PHE A 82 -4.04 -8.34 3.96
CA PHE A 82 -3.07 -8.02 5.02
C PHE A 82 -3.06 -6.56 5.45
N TYR A 83 -3.29 -5.62 4.53
CA TYR A 83 -3.06 -4.20 4.74
C TYR A 83 -4.32 -3.34 4.52
N SER A 84 -5.51 -3.93 4.61
CA SER A 84 -6.77 -3.20 4.51
C SER A 84 -6.99 -2.24 5.68
N GLN A 85 -7.58 -1.09 5.37
CA GLN A 85 -8.10 -0.13 6.33
C GLN A 85 -9.35 -0.71 7.00
N ARG A 86 -9.15 -1.46 8.09
CA ARG A 86 -10.25 -1.95 8.92
C ARG A 86 -10.86 -0.78 9.70
N SER A 87 -11.89 -0.16 9.13
CA SER A 87 -12.70 0.83 9.83
C SER A 87 -13.69 0.17 10.80
N ARG A 88 -13.94 0.81 11.96
CA ARG A 88 -14.96 0.39 12.94
C ARG A 88 -16.39 0.85 12.58
N THR A 89 -16.58 1.42 11.40
CA THR A 89 -17.91 1.81 10.92
C THR A 89 -18.76 0.57 10.63
N SER A 90 -20.08 0.68 10.75
CA SER A 90 -21.05 -0.35 10.31
C SER A 90 -21.67 -0.02 8.95
N ARG A 91 -21.36 1.17 8.39
CA ARG A 91 -21.93 1.63 7.13
C ARG A 91 -21.20 0.97 5.96
N TRP A 92 -21.89 0.08 5.23
CA TRP A 92 -21.33 -0.66 4.09
C TRP A 92 -20.70 0.27 3.03
N THR A 93 -21.30 1.43 2.79
CA THR A 93 -20.79 2.41 1.81
C THR A 93 -19.38 2.89 2.16
N MET A 94 -19.12 3.13 3.45
CA MET A 94 -17.78 3.53 3.91
C MET A 94 -16.78 2.39 3.75
N HIS A 95 -17.19 1.14 3.98
CA HIS A 95 -16.32 -0.02 3.71
C HIS A 95 -15.97 -0.13 2.23
N THR A 96 -16.95 0.05 1.34
CA THR A 96 -16.70 0.03 -0.11
C THR A 96 -15.77 1.16 -0.53
N MET A 97 -16.00 2.39 -0.06
CA MET A 97 -15.14 3.52 -0.40
C MET A 97 -13.68 3.30 0.06
N LEU A 98 -13.48 2.87 1.32
CA LEU A 98 -12.14 2.58 1.83
C LEU A 98 -11.47 1.41 1.09
N HIS A 99 -12.24 0.39 0.74
CA HIS A 99 -11.73 -0.72 -0.07
C HIS A 99 -11.26 -0.26 -1.45
N MET A 100 -11.99 0.65 -2.11
CA MET A 100 -11.57 1.20 -3.40
C MET A 100 -10.27 2.00 -3.28
N VAL A 101 -10.07 2.74 -2.18
CA VAL A 101 -8.82 3.45 -1.91
C VAL A 101 -7.66 2.46 -1.70
N ASP A 102 -7.87 1.42 -0.89
CA ASP A 102 -6.86 0.38 -0.69
C ASP A 102 -6.51 -0.36 -2.00
N LEU A 103 -7.52 -0.68 -2.81
CA LEU A 103 -7.35 -1.33 -4.11
C LEU A 103 -6.54 -0.44 -5.07
N ALA A 104 -6.85 0.87 -5.10
CA ALA A 104 -6.08 1.83 -5.89
C ALA A 104 -4.62 1.88 -5.44
N CYS A 105 -4.35 1.98 -4.13
CA CYS A 105 -2.99 1.97 -3.57
C CYS A 105 -2.21 0.72 -3.95
N VAL A 106 -2.82 -0.46 -3.83
CA VAL A 106 -2.19 -1.75 -4.22
C VAL A 106 -1.88 -1.77 -5.72
N ASN A 107 -2.82 -1.34 -6.57
CA ASN A 107 -2.61 -1.32 -8.02
C ASN A 107 -1.52 -0.33 -8.43
N CYS A 108 -1.47 0.86 -7.82
CA CYS A 108 -0.40 1.83 -8.02
C CYS A 108 0.97 1.25 -7.63
N TRP A 109 1.04 0.52 -6.51
CA TRP A 109 2.28 -0.13 -6.09
C TRP A 109 2.72 -1.25 -7.06
N LEU A 110 1.79 -2.08 -7.52
CA LEU A 110 2.07 -3.12 -8.52
C LEU A 110 2.63 -2.50 -9.80
N ARG A 111 2.02 -1.40 -10.27
CA ARG A 111 2.50 -0.67 -11.44
C ARG A 111 3.89 -0.08 -11.22
N TYR A 112 4.09 0.63 -10.11
CA TYR A 112 5.39 1.18 -9.69
C TYR A 112 6.47 0.10 -9.69
N ARG A 113 6.19 -1.06 -9.09
CA ARG A 113 7.12 -2.18 -9.02
C ARG A 113 7.46 -2.71 -10.41
N SER A 114 6.48 -2.89 -11.28
CA SER A 114 6.70 -3.33 -12.66
C SER A 114 7.55 -2.33 -13.45
N ASP A 115 7.28 -1.03 -13.32
CA ASP A 115 8.04 0.02 -14.00
C ASP A 115 9.50 0.11 -13.49
N LYS A 116 9.73 -0.01 -12.18
CA LYS A 116 11.10 -0.03 -11.62
C LYS A 116 11.89 -1.27 -12.05
N LEU A 117 11.25 -2.43 -12.10
CA LEU A 117 11.90 -3.64 -12.61
C LEU A 117 12.22 -3.52 -14.12
N ALA A 118 11.34 -2.90 -14.90
CA ALA A 118 11.58 -2.63 -16.32
C ALA A 118 12.75 -1.66 -16.55
N GLN A 119 12.98 -0.72 -15.61
CA GLN A 119 14.14 0.18 -15.59
C GLN A 119 15.45 -0.49 -15.14
N GLY A 120 15.42 -1.81 -14.85
CA GLY A 120 16.62 -2.56 -14.45
C GLY A 120 16.99 -2.44 -12.98
N LEU A 121 16.14 -1.84 -12.13
CA LEU A 121 16.41 -1.82 -10.69
C LEU A 121 16.32 -3.24 -10.11
N ALA A 122 17.22 -3.55 -9.20
CA ALA A 122 17.17 -4.79 -8.44
C ALA A 122 15.88 -4.83 -7.60
N LYS A 123 15.23 -5.99 -7.52
CA LYS A 123 14.00 -6.18 -6.72
C LYS A 123 14.14 -5.73 -5.26
N ARG A 124 15.36 -5.76 -4.71
CA ARG A 124 15.67 -5.32 -3.34
C ARG A 124 15.66 -3.80 -3.15
N SER A 125 15.89 -3.03 -4.20
CA SER A 125 15.84 -1.56 -4.15
C SER A 125 14.44 -1.01 -4.45
N VAL A 126 13.51 -1.85 -4.89
CA VAL A 126 12.10 -1.48 -5.05
C VAL A 126 11.43 -1.47 -3.68
N MET A 127 10.76 -0.37 -3.38
CA MET A 127 10.00 -0.19 -2.15
C MET A 127 8.93 -1.27 -1.98
N ASP A 128 8.85 -1.83 -0.79
CA ASP A 128 7.79 -2.73 -0.37
C ASP A 128 6.47 -1.97 -0.17
N TYR A 129 5.36 -2.71 -0.20
CA TYR A 129 4.03 -2.10 -0.16
C TYR A 129 3.76 -1.23 1.08
N PRO A 130 4.15 -1.62 2.31
CA PRO A 130 3.93 -0.79 3.50
C PRO A 130 4.61 0.58 3.41
N ASN A 131 5.89 0.62 3.02
CA ASN A 131 6.61 1.87 2.87
C ASN A 131 6.04 2.71 1.72
N PHE A 132 5.60 2.06 0.63
CA PHE A 132 4.92 2.76 -0.47
C PHE A 132 3.61 3.42 -0.01
N LYS A 133 2.82 2.70 0.79
CA LYS A 133 1.57 3.22 1.37
C LYS A 133 1.81 4.35 2.37
N LEU A 134 2.87 4.25 3.19
CA LEU A 134 3.29 5.33 4.10
C LEU A 134 3.70 6.58 3.33
N CYS A 135 4.49 6.44 2.26
CA CYS A 135 4.88 7.56 1.42
C CYS A 135 3.67 8.27 0.79
N ILE A 136 2.67 7.53 0.32
CA ILE A 136 1.40 8.12 -0.14
C ILE A 136 0.73 8.90 0.98
N ALA A 137 0.62 8.32 2.18
CA ALA A 137 -0.02 8.97 3.32
C ALA A 137 0.71 10.26 3.74
N GLU A 138 2.03 10.23 3.84
CA GLU A 138 2.85 11.40 4.18
C GLU A 138 2.70 12.52 3.15
N THR A 139 2.70 12.17 1.86
CA THR A 139 2.54 13.15 0.77
C THR A 139 1.17 13.83 0.86
N LEU A 140 0.08 13.06 0.95
CA LEU A 140 -1.28 13.60 1.05
C LEU A 140 -1.49 14.45 2.32
N ILE A 141 -0.91 14.04 3.44
CA ILE A 141 -0.98 14.82 4.69
C ILE A 141 -0.20 16.14 4.53
N SER A 142 0.99 16.10 3.90
CA SER A 142 1.83 17.28 3.73
C SER A 142 1.22 18.33 2.79
N GLU A 143 0.56 17.88 1.72
CA GLU A 143 -0.16 18.76 0.77
C GLU A 143 -1.39 19.40 1.43
N ASN A 144 -2.14 18.64 2.23
CA ASN A 144 -3.29 19.20 2.93
C ASN A 144 -2.90 20.10 4.12
N ALA A 145 -1.72 19.90 4.71
CA ALA A 145 -1.24 20.75 5.80
C ALA A 145 -0.88 22.18 5.34
N THR A 146 -0.55 22.37 4.06
CA THR A 146 -0.34 23.72 3.50
C THR A 146 -1.64 24.48 3.26
N ASP A 147 -2.74 23.77 3.01
CA ASP A 147 -4.06 24.38 2.73
C ASP A 147 -4.84 24.71 4.01
N ILE A 148 -4.66 23.93 5.09
CA ILE A 148 -5.32 24.22 6.37
C ILE A 148 -4.74 25.48 7.03
N ALA A 149 -3.50 25.86 6.70
CA ALA A 149 -2.88 27.09 7.21
C ALA A 149 -3.48 28.39 6.59
N SER A 150 -4.35 28.28 5.58
CA SER A 150 -5.00 29.43 4.93
C SER A 150 -6.47 29.66 5.31
N ASP A 151 -7.14 28.69 5.96
CA ASP A 151 -8.58 28.74 6.27
C ASP A 151 -8.86 28.75 7.79
N ASP A 152 -8.09 29.53 8.57
CA ASP A 152 -8.44 29.87 9.96
C ASP A 152 -9.52 30.97 10.00
N GLU A 153 -10.72 30.68 9.46
CA GLU A 153 -11.95 31.40 9.84
C GLU A 153 -13.02 30.41 10.35
N ASP A 154 -13.21 30.47 11.66
CA ASP A 154 -14.41 30.19 12.44
C ASP A 154 -15.09 28.81 12.29
N GLY A 155 -14.83 27.94 13.27
CA GLY A 155 -15.60 26.71 13.45
C GLY A 155 -15.09 25.82 14.57
N ALA A 156 -15.52 26.08 15.80
CA ALA A 156 -15.19 25.25 16.97
C ALA A 156 -15.74 23.81 16.84
N VAL A 157 -14.95 22.90 16.27
CA VAL A 157 -15.22 21.46 16.31
C VAL A 157 -14.60 20.88 17.57
N THR A 158 -15.43 20.42 18.51
CA THR A 158 -14.97 19.72 19.72
C THR A 158 -14.36 18.36 19.36
N VAL A 159 -13.04 18.28 19.27
CA VAL A 159 -12.30 17.04 18.99
C VAL A 159 -12.29 16.13 20.25
N PRO A 160 -12.58 14.82 20.16
CA PRO A 160 -12.55 13.90 21.30
C PRO A 160 -11.13 13.78 21.88
N ARG A 161 -11.04 13.73 23.22
CA ARG A 161 -9.82 13.62 24.06
C ARG A 161 -8.54 13.23 23.30
N LYS A 162 -7.68 14.23 23.07
CA LYS A 162 -6.32 14.09 22.54
C LYS A 162 -5.60 12.93 23.25
N ARG A 163 -5.28 11.87 22.50
CA ARG A 163 -4.12 11.03 22.82
C ARG A 163 -2.93 11.98 22.95
N ALA A 164 -2.00 11.69 23.85
CA ALA A 164 -0.81 12.50 24.01
C ALA A 164 -0.21 12.82 22.62
N ASN A 165 -0.17 14.11 22.24
CA ASN A 165 0.45 14.54 20.98
C ASN A 165 1.84 13.88 20.90
N GLU A 166 2.07 13.12 19.83
CA GLU A 166 3.37 12.52 19.58
C GLU A 166 4.40 13.64 19.47
N LEU A 167 5.60 13.41 20.02
CA LEU A 167 6.64 14.44 19.98
C LEU A 167 7.04 14.67 18.51
N PRO A 168 7.05 15.92 18.02
CA PRO A 168 7.44 16.24 16.65
C PRO A 168 8.80 15.63 16.29
N PRO A 169 9.06 15.25 15.03
CA PRO A 169 10.37 14.78 14.58
C PRO A 169 11.49 15.80 14.89
N VAL A 170 12.71 15.33 15.13
CA VAL A 170 13.84 16.18 15.60
C VAL A 170 14.11 17.37 14.67
N GLY A 171 14.01 17.20 13.35
CA GLY A 171 14.20 18.27 12.38
C GLY A 171 13.15 19.39 12.47
N PHE A 172 11.97 19.12 13.03
CA PHE A 172 10.91 20.12 13.24
C PHE A 172 11.09 20.90 14.55
N ARG A 173 11.89 20.37 15.50
CA ARG A 173 12.12 20.96 16.83
C ARG A 173 13.09 22.15 16.79
N LYS A 174 14.06 22.10 15.89
CA LYS A 174 15.20 23.03 15.78
C LYS A 174 15.05 24.08 14.66
N LYS A 175 13.84 24.25 14.09
CA LYS A 175 13.63 25.29 13.07
C LYS A 175 13.79 26.67 13.72
N ASP A 176 14.67 27.49 13.15
CA ASP A 176 15.11 28.78 13.67
C ASP A 176 13.95 29.67 14.15
N ALA A 177 14.13 30.27 15.34
CA ALA A 177 13.37 31.36 15.97
C ALA A 177 11.83 31.30 16.04
N MET A 178 11.16 30.29 15.46
CA MET A 178 9.69 30.23 15.42
C MET A 178 9.06 29.65 16.68
N HIS A 179 9.86 28.95 17.50
CA HIS A 179 9.41 28.38 18.77
C HIS A 179 9.56 29.40 19.88
N LEU A 180 8.46 30.07 20.26
CA LEU A 180 8.44 31.04 21.34
C LEU A 180 7.65 30.52 22.55
N PRO A 181 8.11 30.79 23.78
CA PRO A 181 7.40 30.39 24.98
C PRO A 181 6.23 31.34 25.27
N LEU A 182 5.04 30.78 25.39
CA LEU A 182 3.82 31.46 25.84
C LEU A 182 3.40 30.91 27.20
N LYS A 183 2.92 31.78 28.08
CA LYS A 183 2.34 31.37 29.36
C LYS A 183 0.83 31.25 29.19
N ASP A 184 0.32 30.05 29.38
CA ASP A 184 -1.10 29.73 29.21
C ASP A 184 -1.84 29.86 30.55
N ASP A 185 -3.06 30.38 30.53
CA ASP A 185 -3.89 30.54 31.73
C ASP A 185 -4.73 29.30 32.01
N LEU A 186 -4.03 28.20 32.28
CA LEU A 186 -4.67 26.94 32.60
C LEU A 186 -5.06 26.88 34.08
N GLN A 187 -6.30 26.46 34.34
CA GLN A 187 -6.77 26.12 35.69
C GLN A 187 -5.88 25.04 36.35
N ASN A 188 -5.43 24.05 35.58
CA ASN A 188 -4.51 23.01 36.01
C ASN A 188 -3.25 23.01 35.13
N ALA A 189 -2.07 23.07 35.74
CA ALA A 189 -0.80 23.02 35.00
C ALA A 189 -0.61 21.67 34.27
N SER A 190 -0.16 21.76 33.02
CA SER A 190 0.10 20.61 32.14
C SER A 190 1.43 19.93 32.49
N ARG A 191 1.65 18.68 32.09
CA ARG A 191 2.95 18.01 32.29
C ARG A 191 3.96 18.44 31.23
N CYS A 192 5.20 18.64 31.65
CA CYS A 192 6.33 18.84 30.75
C CYS A 192 6.48 17.62 29.83
N ARG A 193 6.71 17.87 28.54
CA ARG A 193 6.84 16.81 27.51
C ARG A 193 8.27 16.47 27.16
N LYS A 194 9.27 17.13 27.75
CA LYS A 194 10.67 16.75 27.58
C LYS A 194 10.93 15.35 28.17
N PRO A 195 11.56 14.42 27.43
CA PRO A 195 11.96 13.12 27.96
C PRO A 195 12.79 13.26 29.25
N GLY A 196 12.37 12.57 30.31
CA GLY A 196 13.04 12.62 31.62
C GLY A 196 12.53 13.71 32.58
N CYS A 197 11.59 14.57 32.17
CA CYS A 197 10.98 15.57 33.05
C CYS A 197 9.53 15.17 33.40
N ASN A 198 9.20 15.15 34.70
CA ASN A 198 7.86 14.80 35.21
C ASN A 198 7.12 15.98 35.86
N MET A 199 7.66 17.19 35.75
CA MET A 199 7.10 18.38 36.39
C MET A 199 5.89 18.92 35.64
N LYS A 200 5.11 19.74 36.34
CA LYS A 200 4.02 20.51 35.74
C LYS A 200 4.51 21.90 35.32
N THR A 201 3.97 22.41 34.21
CA THR A 201 4.29 23.72 33.65
C THR A 201 3.03 24.37 33.08
N ARG A 202 3.02 25.70 33.00
CA ARG A 202 2.03 26.51 32.29
C ARG A 202 2.61 27.16 31.04
N HIS A 203 3.85 26.83 30.68
CA HIS A 203 4.51 27.35 29.49
C HIS A 203 4.33 26.39 28.33
N ARG A 204 3.82 26.92 27.22
CA ARG A 204 3.53 26.24 25.97
C ARG A 204 4.33 26.88 24.84
N CYS A 205 4.77 26.09 23.86
CA CYS A 205 5.35 26.64 22.64
C CYS A 205 4.27 27.16 21.70
N SER A 206 4.44 28.37 21.18
CA SER A 206 3.54 28.99 20.19
C SER A 206 3.36 28.16 18.93
N TRP A 207 4.41 27.46 18.48
CA TRP A 207 4.44 26.77 17.20
C TRP A 207 4.04 25.30 17.29
N CYS A 208 4.60 24.56 18.25
CA CYS A 208 4.35 23.12 18.34
C CYS A 208 3.21 22.74 19.31
N ASP A 209 2.60 23.69 20.01
CA ASP A 209 1.49 23.47 20.95
C ASP A 209 1.84 22.48 22.09
N ILE A 210 3.11 22.44 22.50
CA ILE A 210 3.62 21.51 23.52
C ILE A 210 4.12 22.26 24.76
N TYR A 211 3.92 21.65 25.93
CA TYR A 211 4.26 22.22 27.22
C TYR A 211 5.67 21.84 27.70
N PHE A 212 6.45 22.85 28.10
CA PHE A 212 7.82 22.69 28.61
C PHE A 212 8.06 23.55 29.86
N CYS A 213 8.97 23.12 30.74
CA CYS A 213 9.37 23.93 31.90
C CYS A 213 10.29 25.09 31.50
N ILE A 214 10.05 26.26 32.12
CA ILE A 214 10.87 27.46 32.02
C ILE A 214 11.02 28.03 33.43
N GLU A 215 12.04 27.57 34.13
CA GLU A 215 12.35 27.97 35.51
C GLU A 215 13.85 28.27 35.62
N LEU A 216 14.25 29.05 36.63
CA LEU A 216 15.63 29.52 36.83
C LEU A 216 16.68 28.41 36.89
N GLY A 217 16.31 27.18 37.29
CA GLY A 217 17.20 26.01 37.30
C GLY A 217 16.90 24.95 36.25
N ARG A 218 15.86 25.14 35.40
CA ARG A 218 15.39 24.14 34.44
C ARG A 218 14.76 24.82 33.22
N ASN A 219 15.47 24.78 32.10
CA ASN A 219 14.98 25.32 30.83
C ASN A 219 14.76 24.20 29.81
N CYS A 220 13.75 23.36 30.09
CA CYS A 220 13.38 22.25 29.21
C CYS A 220 12.92 22.73 27.83
N PHE A 221 12.40 23.96 27.74
CA PHE A 221 12.02 24.59 26.48
C PHE A 221 13.24 24.80 25.59
N PHE A 222 14.28 25.44 26.12
CA PHE A 222 15.52 25.68 25.39
C PHE A 222 16.19 24.37 24.97
N GLU A 223 16.32 23.39 25.88
CA GLU A 223 16.95 22.10 25.57
C GLU A 223 16.20 21.28 24.50
N PHE A 224 14.89 21.51 24.33
CA PHE A 224 14.08 20.81 23.33
C PHE A 224 14.11 21.48 21.96
N HIS A 225 14.32 22.80 21.92
CA HIS A 225 14.27 23.63 20.71
C HIS A 225 15.65 24.11 20.20
N ALA A 226 16.70 23.99 21.00
CA ALA A 226 18.10 24.18 20.58
C ALA A 226 18.59 22.98 19.77
#